data_AF-A0A8H7PRN9-F1
#
_entry.id   AF-A0A8H7PRN9-F1
#
_cell.length_a   1.000
_cell.length_b   1.000
_cell.length_c   1.000
_cell.angle_alpha   90.00
_cell.angle_beta   90.00
_cell.angle_gamma   90.00
#
_symmetry.space_group_name_H-M   'P 1'
#
loop_
_entity.id
_entity.type
_entity.pdbx_description
1 polymer ?
#
loop_
_entity_poly.entity_id
_entity_poly.type
_entity_poly.pdbx_seq_one_letter_code
_entity_poly.pdbx_strand_id
1 'polypeptide(L)'
;MAPLAKYTRRQVHLLATAYNLKSKSLGSGNSRYPVLSKTDRTFIPQDRRYIERFISEAQSTLDEQGSILRKHRVSNNMSPGYPTKSKQKRGSGKKSSSSQNQSPNMGSATPHGYVVASDALPISDQNIGHQMLAAMGWRQGDSLGTEGTGITNPIQAIVRKKRMGLGM
;
A
#
# COMPACT_ATOMS: atom_id res chain seq x y z
N MET A 1 7.47 -15.27 1.06
CA MET A 1 8.68 -14.41 1.06
C MET A 1 9.00 -14.05 2.50
N ALA A 2 10.25 -14.21 2.92
CA ALA A 2 10.67 -13.93 4.29
C ALA A 2 10.69 -12.41 4.54
N PRO A 3 10.22 -11.93 5.72
CA PRO A 3 10.41 -10.56 6.13
C PRO A 3 11.89 -10.17 6.16
N LEU A 4 12.20 -8.97 5.67
CA LEU A 4 13.56 -8.45 5.60
C LEU A 4 13.69 -7.19 6.45
N ALA A 5 14.87 -6.98 7.04
CA ALA A 5 15.15 -5.76 7.80
C ALA A 5 15.00 -4.52 6.91
N LYS A 6 14.65 -3.37 7.51
CA LYS A 6 14.40 -2.11 6.77
C LYS A 6 15.55 -1.75 5.82
N TYR A 7 16.79 -1.94 6.28
CA TYR A 7 18.01 -1.68 5.51
C TYR A 7 18.12 -2.61 4.30
N THR A 8 18.04 -3.93 4.51
CA THR A 8 18.11 -4.93 3.46
C THR A 8 17.01 -4.73 2.41
N ARG A 9 15.78 -4.39 2.83
CA ARG A 9 14.69 -4.07 1.90
C ARG A 9 15.03 -2.89 0.99
N ARG A 10 15.66 -1.83 1.53
CA ARG A 10 16.08 -0.66 0.75
C ARG A 10 17.17 -1.03 -0.26
N GLN A 11 18.16 -1.83 0.12
CA GLN A 11 19.18 -2.33 -0.80
C GLN A 11 18.56 -3.10 -1.97
N VAL A 12 17.57 -3.96 -1.69
CA VAL A 12 16.82 -4.69 -2.72
C VAL A 12 16.09 -3.73 -3.67
N HIS A 13 15.48 -2.66 -3.17
CA HIS A 13 14.84 -1.65 -4.02
C HIS A 13 15.84 -0.90 -4.92
N LEU A 14 17.02 -0.58 -4.41
CA LEU A 14 18.09 0.09 -5.18
C LEU A 14 18.68 -0.83 -6.26
N LEU A 15 18.89 -2.10 -5.94
CA LEU A 15 19.24 -3.09 -6.95
C LEU A 15 18.14 -3.19 -8.01
N ALA A 16 16.88 -3.24 -7.61
CA ALA A 16 15.78 -3.32 -8.57
C ALA A 16 15.77 -2.14 -9.55
N THR A 17 16.13 -0.92 -9.13
CA THR A 17 16.26 0.22 -10.06
C THR A 17 17.40 0.02 -11.06
N ALA A 18 18.55 -0.52 -10.63
CA ALA A 18 19.69 -0.76 -11.52
C ALA A 18 19.38 -1.82 -12.60
N TYR A 19 18.60 -2.84 -12.25
CA TYR A 19 18.18 -3.91 -13.18
C TYR A 19 16.85 -3.60 -13.91
N ASN A 20 16.30 -2.41 -13.70
CA ASN A 20 15.02 -1.98 -14.26
C ASN A 20 13.87 -2.97 -13.99
N LEU A 21 13.83 -3.46 -12.75
CA LEU A 21 12.80 -4.30 -12.18
C LEU A 21 11.78 -3.43 -11.45
N LYS A 22 10.51 -3.82 -11.51
CA LYS A 22 9.49 -3.20 -10.64
C LYS A 22 9.63 -3.76 -9.24
N SER A 23 9.67 -2.89 -8.24
CA SER A 23 9.81 -3.30 -6.84
C SER A 23 8.71 -2.72 -5.96
N LYS A 24 8.19 -3.54 -5.03
CA LYS A 24 7.19 -3.14 -4.02
C LYS A 24 7.54 -3.76 -2.67
N SER A 25 7.30 -3.05 -1.57
CA SER A 25 7.39 -3.64 -0.22
C SER A 25 5.99 -3.85 0.33
N LEU A 26 5.64 -5.09 0.64
CA LEU A 26 4.33 -5.47 1.20
C LEU A 26 4.45 -5.77 2.69
N GLY A 27 3.35 -5.61 3.43
CA GLY A 27 3.29 -5.84 4.87
C GLY A 27 3.55 -4.59 5.73
N SER A 28 3.66 -4.77 7.05
CA SER A 28 3.85 -3.68 8.02
C SER A 28 5.04 -3.88 8.95
N GLY A 29 5.77 -2.81 9.28
CA GLY A 29 6.81 -2.81 10.32
C GLY A 29 7.91 -3.86 10.11
N ASN A 30 8.01 -4.81 11.06
CA ASN A 30 9.02 -5.86 11.03
C ASN A 30 8.65 -7.04 10.13
N SER A 31 7.38 -7.17 9.72
CA SER A 31 6.93 -8.22 8.81
C SER A 31 6.93 -7.81 7.33
N ARG A 32 7.39 -6.60 6.98
CA ARG A 32 7.44 -6.22 5.54
C ARG A 32 8.47 -7.04 4.78
N TYR A 33 8.18 -7.30 3.52
CA TYR A 33 9.05 -8.02 2.59
C TYR A 33 9.01 -7.33 1.21
N PRO A 34 10.12 -7.33 0.46
CA PRO A 34 10.15 -6.84 -0.91
C PRO A 34 9.58 -7.88 -1.87
N VAL A 35 8.95 -7.42 -2.92
CA VAL A 35 8.46 -8.20 -4.06
C VAL A 35 8.99 -7.52 -5.31
N LEU A 36 9.61 -8.32 -6.17
CA LEU A 36 10.17 -7.88 -7.45
C LEU A 36 9.35 -8.47 -8.59
N SER A 37 9.13 -7.71 -9.64
CA SER A 37 8.46 -8.16 -10.85
C SER A 37 9.26 -7.70 -12.07
N LYS A 38 9.42 -8.61 -13.03
CA LYS A 38 10.04 -8.28 -14.32
C LYS A 38 9.15 -7.29 -15.08
N THR A 39 9.80 -6.47 -15.89
CA THR A 39 9.15 -5.59 -16.86
C THR A 39 9.78 -5.83 -18.23
N ASP A 40 9.18 -5.30 -19.29
CA ASP A 40 9.73 -5.40 -20.65
C ASP A 40 11.09 -4.71 -20.80
N ARG A 41 11.43 -3.82 -19.85
CA ARG A 41 12.69 -3.07 -19.83
C ARG A 41 13.73 -3.67 -18.89
N THR A 42 13.45 -4.81 -18.27
CA THR A 42 14.40 -5.49 -17.39
C THR A 42 15.62 -5.96 -18.18
N PHE A 43 16.81 -5.56 -17.73
CA PHE A 43 18.07 -5.93 -18.39
C PHE A 43 19.19 -6.16 -17.37
N ILE A 44 20.24 -6.84 -17.79
CA ILE A 44 21.46 -7.03 -17.00
C ILE A 44 22.40 -5.88 -17.35
N PRO A 45 22.77 -5.00 -16.40
CA PRO A 45 23.71 -3.93 -16.67
C PRO A 45 25.08 -4.48 -17.09
N GLN A 46 25.66 -3.91 -18.15
CA GLN A 46 26.96 -4.32 -18.69
C GLN A 46 28.09 -4.04 -17.69
N ASP A 47 28.06 -2.87 -17.03
CA ASP A 47 29.06 -2.48 -16.05
C ASP A 47 28.62 -2.81 -14.62
N ARG A 48 29.09 -3.95 -14.11
CA ARG A 48 28.84 -4.37 -12.74
C ARG A 48 29.45 -3.43 -11.68
N ARG A 49 30.55 -2.74 -12.03
CA ARG A 49 31.24 -1.76 -11.15
C ARG A 49 30.35 -0.56 -10.80
N TYR A 50 29.46 -0.15 -11.69
CA TYR A 50 28.50 0.94 -11.44
C TYR A 50 27.51 0.57 -10.34
N ILE A 51 27.06 -0.69 -10.32
CA ILE A 51 26.10 -1.20 -9.33
C ILE A 51 26.73 -1.19 -7.93
N GLU A 52 27.98 -1.63 -7.80
CA GLU A 52 28.70 -1.67 -6.52
C GLU A 52 28.94 -0.27 -5.95
N ARG A 53 29.34 0.70 -6.80
CA ARG A 53 29.48 2.11 -6.41
C ARG A 53 28.15 2.73 -6.00
N PHE A 54 27.09 2.46 -6.75
CA PHE A 54 25.76 2.97 -6.44
C PHE A 54 25.23 2.42 -5.11
N ILE A 55 25.49 1.14 -4.84
CA ILE A 55 25.14 0.52 -3.56
C ILE A 55 25.96 1.12 -2.42
N SER A 56 27.27 1.33 -2.58
CA SER A 56 28.12 1.87 -1.51
C SER A 56 27.76 3.33 -1.17
N GLU A 57 27.47 4.16 -2.17
CA GLU A 57 27.00 5.54 -2.00
C GLU A 57 25.61 5.60 -1.33
N ALA A 58 24.72 4.67 -1.69
CA ALA A 58 23.42 4.59 -1.04
C ALA A 58 23.48 4.10 0.42
N GLN A 59 24.57 3.43 0.81
CA GLN A 59 24.82 3.04 2.20
C GLN A 59 25.40 4.22 3.00
N SER A 60 26.37 4.96 2.44
CA SER A 60 27.00 6.10 3.12
C SER A 60 26.01 7.24 3.42
N THR A 61 25.13 7.57 2.49
CA THR A 61 24.11 8.63 2.65
C THR A 61 23.07 8.36 3.75
N LEU A 62 23.02 7.14 4.30
CA LEU A 62 22.09 6.77 5.38
C LEU A 62 22.76 6.63 6.74
N ASP A 63 24.01 6.20 6.78
CA ASP A 63 24.80 6.22 8.01
C ASP A 63 25.01 7.66 8.49
N GLU A 64 25.10 8.64 7.58
CA GLU A 64 25.07 10.06 7.92
C GLU A 64 23.72 10.49 8.54
N GLN A 65 22.59 10.10 7.96
CA GLN A 65 21.26 10.43 8.50
C GLN A 65 20.99 9.74 9.85
N GLY A 66 21.47 8.50 10.04
CA GLY A 66 21.41 7.80 11.32
C GLY A 66 22.40 8.34 12.37
N SER A 67 23.56 8.83 11.93
CA SER A 67 24.58 9.48 12.76
C SER A 67 24.13 10.86 13.22
N ILE A 68 23.50 11.67 12.36
CA ILE A 68 22.94 12.99 12.71
C ILE A 68 21.84 12.82 13.78
N LEU A 69 20.96 11.81 13.64
CA LEU A 69 19.94 11.49 14.64
C LEU A 69 20.52 10.94 15.97
N ARG A 70 21.68 10.27 15.94
CA ARG A 70 22.39 9.81 17.15
C ARG A 70 23.20 10.92 17.82
N LYS A 71 23.86 11.80 17.06
CA LYS A 71 24.63 12.94 17.56
C LYS A 71 23.73 13.94 18.29
N HIS A 72 22.50 14.14 17.79
CA HIS A 72 21.47 14.95 18.47
C HIS A 72 20.91 14.33 19.76
N ARG A 73 21.19 13.06 20.06
CA ARG A 73 20.77 12.40 21.32
C ARG A 73 21.87 12.34 22.39
N VAL A 74 23.15 12.35 22.00
CA VAL A 74 24.28 12.16 22.93
C VAL A 74 24.83 13.49 23.48
N SER A 75 24.51 14.63 22.86
CA SER A 75 24.99 15.97 23.30
C SER A 75 24.43 16.45 24.65
N ASN A 76 23.48 15.75 25.28
CA ASN A 76 22.81 16.23 26.50
C ASN A 76 23.34 15.65 27.82
N ASN A 77 24.39 14.82 27.80
CA ASN A 77 24.93 14.20 29.02
C ASN A 77 26.38 14.63 29.29
N MET A 78 26.64 15.94 29.37
CA MET A 78 27.82 16.46 30.05
C MET A 78 27.67 17.96 30.39
N SER A 79 26.93 18.31 31.46
CA SER A 79 27.36 19.40 32.37
C SER A 79 26.49 19.56 33.62
N PRO A 80 27.07 20.02 34.74
CA PRO A 80 26.47 19.98 36.08
C PRO A 80 25.69 21.26 36.44
N GLY A 81 24.58 21.09 37.16
CA GLY A 81 24.03 22.09 38.10
C GLY A 81 23.10 23.16 37.53
N TYR A 82 21.80 23.03 37.81
CA TYR A 82 20.83 24.06 38.29
C TYR A 82 19.38 23.56 38.04
N PRO A 83 18.46 23.59 39.03
CA PRO A 83 17.09 23.16 38.80
C PRO A 83 16.26 24.35 38.27
N THR A 84 15.73 24.25 37.04
CA THR A 84 14.74 25.24 36.57
C THR A 84 13.48 24.56 36.02
N LYS A 85 12.46 24.61 36.89
CA LYS A 85 11.00 24.73 36.66
C LYS A 85 10.42 24.18 35.34
N SER A 86 9.59 23.16 35.53
CA SER A 86 8.55 22.70 34.62
C SER A 86 7.70 23.85 34.06
N LYS A 87 7.61 23.94 32.72
CA LYS A 87 6.63 24.78 32.01
C LYS A 87 5.79 23.92 31.05
N GLN A 88 4.59 23.63 31.54
CA GLN A 88 3.29 23.62 30.87
C GLN A 88 3.25 23.35 29.35
N LYS A 89 2.59 22.24 29.02
CA LYS A 89 1.89 22.00 27.74
C LYS A 89 1.00 23.20 27.41
N ARG A 90 1.24 23.84 26.26
CA ARG A 90 0.23 24.63 25.55
C ARG A 90 -0.05 23.92 24.23
N GLY A 91 -1.30 23.46 24.10
CA GLY A 91 -1.82 22.96 22.84
C GLY A 91 -1.85 24.08 21.81
N SER A 92 -1.29 23.82 20.63
CA SER A 92 -1.45 24.68 19.47
C SER A 92 -2.49 24.05 18.54
N GLY A 93 -3.63 24.73 18.45
CA GLY A 93 -4.71 24.38 17.54
C GLY A 93 -4.26 24.45 16.08
N LYS A 94 -4.54 23.39 15.34
CA LYS A 94 -4.47 23.40 13.87
C LYS A 94 -5.76 24.03 13.35
N LYS A 95 -5.68 25.28 12.91
CA LYS A 95 -6.65 25.87 11.97
C LYS A 95 -6.45 25.20 10.61
N SER A 96 -7.39 24.37 10.18
CA SER A 96 -7.48 23.90 8.80
C SER A 96 -8.26 24.93 8.00
N SER A 97 -7.59 25.56 7.04
CA SER A 97 -8.21 26.37 6.00
C SER A 97 -9.13 25.48 5.17
N SER A 98 -10.41 25.82 5.18
CA SER A 98 -11.46 25.29 4.32
C SER A 98 -11.17 25.65 2.86
N SER A 99 -10.63 24.69 2.11
CA SER A 99 -10.78 24.67 0.66
C SER A 99 -11.94 23.73 0.37
N GLN A 100 -13.08 24.31 -0.02
CA GLN A 100 -14.20 23.59 -0.60
C GLN A 100 -13.72 22.93 -1.89
N ASN A 101 -13.43 21.64 -1.80
CA ASN A 101 -13.52 20.74 -2.94
C ASN A 101 -14.45 19.61 -2.52
N GLN A 102 -15.67 19.69 -3.02
CA GLN A 102 -16.68 18.63 -2.93
C GLN A 102 -16.20 17.44 -3.77
N SER A 103 -15.28 16.68 -3.21
CA SER A 103 -15.00 15.30 -3.64
C SER A 103 -15.90 14.40 -2.79
N PRO A 104 -16.63 13.43 -3.36
CA PRO A 104 -17.43 12.50 -2.57
C PRO A 104 -16.47 11.77 -1.64
N ASN A 105 -16.68 12.05 -0.35
CA ASN A 105 -15.92 11.58 0.78
C ASN A 105 -16.02 10.04 0.86
N MET A 106 -15.15 9.33 0.14
CA MET A 106 -14.88 7.88 0.27
C MET A 106 -14.18 7.54 1.60
N GLY A 107 -14.55 8.26 2.67
CA GLY A 107 -14.07 8.09 4.05
C GLY A 107 -15.16 7.60 5.01
N SER A 108 -16.38 7.32 4.53
CA SER A 108 -17.37 6.57 5.29
C SER A 108 -16.92 5.12 5.39
N ALA A 109 -16.30 4.76 6.51
CA ALA A 109 -16.00 3.37 6.82
C ALA A 109 -17.30 2.57 6.76
N THR A 110 -17.45 1.77 5.70
CA THR A 110 -18.65 0.98 5.44
C THR A 110 -18.93 0.10 6.67
N PRO A 111 -20.15 0.13 7.24
CA PRO A 111 -20.44 -0.58 8.48
C PRO A 111 -20.26 -2.10 8.31
N HIS A 112 -19.99 -2.79 9.42
CA HIS A 112 -20.02 -4.25 9.43
C HIS A 112 -21.40 -4.73 8.99
N GLY A 113 -21.47 -5.73 8.12
CA GLY A 113 -22.74 -6.25 7.61
C GLY A 113 -23.23 -5.54 6.35
N TYR A 114 -22.55 -4.50 5.88
CA TYR A 114 -22.92 -3.82 4.64
C TYR A 114 -22.72 -4.71 3.42
N VAL A 115 -23.75 -4.86 2.59
CA VAL A 115 -23.68 -5.57 1.31
C VAL A 115 -23.08 -4.65 0.26
N VAL A 116 -21.93 -5.04 -0.27
CA VAL A 116 -21.23 -4.26 -1.30
C VAL A 116 -22.09 -4.21 -2.55
N ALA A 117 -22.21 -3.01 -3.13
CA ALA A 117 -22.91 -2.78 -4.40
C ALA A 117 -24.38 -3.21 -4.42
N SER A 118 -25.07 -3.21 -3.27
CA SER A 118 -26.51 -3.51 -3.19
C SER A 118 -27.35 -2.62 -4.12
N ASP A 119 -26.97 -1.35 -4.24
CA ASP A 119 -27.72 -0.33 -4.97
C ASP A 119 -27.09 -0.03 -6.33
N ALA A 120 -26.17 -0.88 -6.79
CA ALA A 120 -25.52 -0.69 -8.08
C ALA A 120 -26.49 -0.95 -9.23
N LEU A 121 -26.47 -0.06 -10.22
CA LEU A 121 -27.22 -0.26 -11.46
C LEU A 121 -26.66 -1.45 -12.24
N PRO A 122 -27.50 -2.17 -13.02
CA PRO A 122 -27.03 -3.21 -13.93
C PRO A 122 -25.95 -2.69 -14.88
N ILE A 123 -25.02 -3.57 -15.26
CA ILE A 123 -24.04 -3.26 -16.31
C ILE A 123 -24.78 -2.99 -17.62
N SER A 124 -24.35 -1.94 -18.33
CA SER A 124 -24.96 -1.55 -19.61
C SER A 124 -24.62 -2.53 -20.75
N ASP A 125 -25.51 -2.60 -21.73
CA ASP A 125 -25.37 -3.47 -22.92
C ASP A 125 -24.23 -3.02 -23.84
N GLN A 126 -23.74 -1.80 -23.67
CA GLN A 126 -22.56 -1.28 -24.36
C GLN A 126 -21.24 -1.85 -23.80
N ASN A 127 -21.29 -2.55 -22.66
CA ASN A 127 -20.12 -3.19 -22.09
C ASN A 127 -19.64 -4.34 -22.98
N ILE A 128 -18.33 -4.37 -23.28
CA ILE A 128 -17.73 -5.38 -24.15
C ILE A 128 -18.00 -6.81 -23.63
N GLY A 129 -17.93 -7.02 -22.31
CA GLY A 129 -18.23 -8.32 -21.70
C GLY A 129 -19.69 -8.74 -21.87
N HIS A 130 -20.63 -7.80 -21.76
CA HIS A 130 -22.05 -8.05 -22.04
C HIS A 130 -22.26 -8.47 -23.49
N GLN A 131 -21.67 -7.73 -24.45
CA GLN A 131 -21.78 -8.03 -25.88
C GLN A 131 -21.15 -9.38 -26.23
N MET A 132 -20.01 -9.70 -25.64
CA MET A 132 -19.36 -11.00 -25.83
C MET A 132 -20.22 -12.16 -25.34
N LEU A 133 -20.83 -12.05 -24.15
CA LEU A 133 -21.74 -13.07 -23.64
C LEU A 133 -22.98 -13.21 -24.53
N ALA A 134 -23.57 -12.10 -24.96
CA ALA A 134 -24.69 -12.09 -25.90
C ALA A 134 -24.37 -12.79 -27.22
N ALA A 135 -23.19 -12.53 -27.79
CA ALA A 135 -22.73 -13.20 -29.01
C ALA A 135 -22.55 -14.72 -28.84
N MET A 136 -22.31 -15.19 -27.62
CA MET A 136 -22.23 -16.62 -27.28
C MET A 136 -23.59 -17.24 -26.93
N GLY A 137 -24.69 -16.50 -27.10
CA GLY A 137 -26.05 -16.97 -26.86
C GLY A 137 -26.56 -16.78 -25.42
N TRP A 138 -25.78 -16.13 -24.55
CA TRP A 138 -26.24 -15.77 -23.21
C TRP A 138 -27.16 -14.54 -23.26
N ARG A 139 -28.30 -14.55 -22.57
CA ARG A 139 -29.20 -13.40 -22.49
C ARG A 139 -29.24 -12.87 -21.06
N GLN A 140 -29.57 -11.59 -20.91
CA GLN A 140 -29.68 -10.99 -19.58
C GLN A 140 -30.70 -11.76 -18.72
N GLY A 141 -30.24 -12.23 -17.56
CA GLY A 141 -31.03 -13.05 -16.64
C GLY A 141 -30.78 -14.55 -16.75
N ASP A 142 -30.12 -15.01 -17.82
CA ASP A 142 -29.75 -16.42 -17.96
C ASP A 142 -28.57 -16.76 -17.04
N SER A 143 -28.56 -17.98 -16.50
CA SER A 143 -27.35 -18.54 -15.88
C SER A 143 -26.37 -19.03 -16.93
N LEU A 144 -25.09 -19.08 -16.57
CA LEU A 144 -24.07 -19.74 -17.38
C LEU A 144 -24.04 -21.26 -17.12
N GLY A 145 -23.65 -22.05 -18.13
CA GLY A 145 -23.53 -23.50 -18.02
C GLY A 145 -24.30 -24.24 -19.11
N THR A 146 -23.96 -25.51 -19.35
CA THR A 146 -24.50 -26.31 -20.47
C THR A 146 -26.01 -26.49 -20.40
N GLU A 147 -26.57 -26.59 -19.20
CA GLU A 147 -28.01 -26.83 -18.96
C GLU A 147 -28.68 -25.68 -18.19
N GLY A 148 -28.07 -24.49 -18.18
CA GLY A 148 -28.59 -23.37 -17.37
C GLY A 148 -28.64 -23.67 -15.86
N THR A 149 -27.71 -24.51 -15.37
CA THR A 149 -27.62 -24.91 -13.95
C THR A 149 -26.71 -24.01 -13.12
N GLY A 150 -26.13 -22.98 -13.72
CA GLY A 150 -25.26 -22.04 -13.03
C GLY A 150 -26.01 -21.05 -12.16
N ILE A 151 -25.23 -20.20 -11.50
CA ILE A 151 -25.74 -19.14 -10.63
C ILE A 151 -26.38 -18.04 -11.48
N THR A 152 -27.67 -17.79 -11.27
CA THR A 152 -28.43 -16.69 -11.93
C THR A 152 -28.27 -15.35 -11.21
N ASN A 153 -28.29 -15.37 -9.87
CA ASN A 153 -28.19 -14.17 -9.04
C ASN A 153 -26.77 -14.00 -8.50
N PRO A 154 -26.18 -12.80 -8.56
CA PRO A 154 -24.82 -12.57 -8.09
C PRO A 154 -24.68 -12.90 -6.60
N ILE A 155 -23.54 -13.48 -6.23
CA ILE A 155 -23.23 -13.77 -4.83
C ILE A 155 -22.96 -12.46 -4.10
N GLN A 156 -23.65 -12.25 -2.99
CA GLN A 156 -23.51 -11.05 -2.17
C GLN A 156 -22.18 -11.06 -1.39
N ALA A 157 -21.50 -9.91 -1.41
CA ALA A 157 -20.29 -9.70 -0.61
C ALA A 157 -20.60 -8.79 0.58
N ILE A 158 -20.36 -9.26 1.80
CA ILE A 158 -20.66 -8.55 3.04
C ILE A 158 -19.37 -7.99 3.66
N VAL A 159 -19.33 -6.70 3.95
CA VAL A 159 -18.17 -6.05 4.58
C VAL A 159 -18.03 -6.50 6.03
N ARG A 160 -16.84 -7.00 6.38
CA ARG A 160 -16.48 -7.37 7.75
C ARG A 160 -15.41 -6.44 8.30
N LYS A 161 -15.68 -5.87 9.48
CA LYS A 161 -14.68 -5.12 10.25
C LYS A 161 -13.55 -6.03 10.72
N LYS A 162 -12.30 -5.56 10.62
CA LYS A 162 -11.11 -6.31 11.08
C LYS A 162 -11.20 -6.62 12.58
N ARG A 163 -10.75 -7.82 12.97
CA ARG A 163 -10.67 -8.34 14.35
C ARG A 163 -12.00 -8.67 15.05
N MET A 164 -13.12 -8.72 14.34
CA MET A 164 -14.32 -9.39 14.83
C MET A 164 -14.19 -10.89 14.56
N GLY A 165 -14.56 -11.74 15.52
CA GLY A 165 -14.59 -13.19 15.33
C GLY A 165 -15.50 -13.62 14.17
N LEU A 166 -15.43 -14.88 13.76
CA LEU A 166 -16.46 -15.47 12.90
C LEU A 166 -17.71 -15.75 13.76
N GLY A 167 -18.89 -15.32 13.32
CA GLY A 167 -20.18 -15.61 14.00
C GLY A 167 -20.71 -14.54 14.96
N MET A 168 -20.15 -13.33 14.95
CA MET A 168 -20.59 -12.17 15.75
C MET A 168 -20.85 -10.96 14.86
#